data_AF-A0A951FER8-F1
#
_entry.id   AF-A0A951FER8-F1
#
_cell.length_a   1.000
_cell.length_b   1.000
_cell.length_c   1.000
_cell.angle_alpha   90.00
_cell.angle_beta   90.00
_cell.angle_gamma   90.00
#
_symmetry.space_group_name_H-M   'P 1'
#
loop_
_entity.id
_entity.type
_entity.pdbx_description
1 polymer ?
#
loop_
_entity_poly.entity_id
_entity_poly.type
_entity_poly.pdbx_seq_one_letter_code
_entity_poly.pdbx_strand_id
1 'polypeptide(L)'
;MLPTPRLLFLLLLGAVVVAGASFAQPLTWLAVIYFVALLGLVIADYVISTKPDQITIRRVNESKLSLGVPNLITLVLENASPRAV
;
A
#
# COMPACT_ATOMS: atom_id res chain seq x y z
N MET A 1 -1.26 -1.29 1.71
CA MET A 1 -1.72 -0.09 2.44
C MET A 1 -1.18 1.14 1.72
N LEU A 2 -2.06 2.06 1.34
CA LEU A 2 -1.68 3.36 0.78
C LEU A 2 -1.77 4.41 1.89
N PRO A 3 -0.81 5.36 1.97
CA PRO A 3 0.34 5.52 1.08
C PRO A 3 1.50 4.56 1.40
N THR A 4 2.21 4.11 0.36
CA THR A 4 3.48 3.37 0.50
C THR A 4 4.66 4.35 0.51
N PRO A 5 5.83 4.01 1.10
CA PRO A 5 7.02 4.85 1.05
C PRO A 5 7.42 5.23 -0.39
N ARG A 6 7.24 4.29 -1.33
CA ARG A 6 7.47 4.53 -2.76
C ARG A 6 6.60 5.66 -3.31
N LEU A 7 5.29 5.66 -3.00
CA LEU A 7 4.39 6.73 -3.42
C LEU A 7 4.81 8.08 -2.83
N LEU A 8 5.24 8.09 -1.57
CA LEU A 8 5.73 9.31 -0.92
C LEU A 8 6.97 9.88 -1.61
N PHE A 9 7.97 9.06 -1.94
CA PHE A 9 9.16 9.52 -2.68
C PHE A 9 8.81 10.05 -4.06
N LEU A 10 7.88 9.40 -4.76
CA LEU A 10 7.41 9.88 -6.06
C LEU A 10 6.67 11.22 -5.92
N LEU A 11 5.79 11.38 -4.94
CA LEU A 11 5.13 12.67 -4.69
C LEU A 11 6.14 13.79 -4.35
N LEU A 12 7.16 13.49 -3.55
CA LEU A 12 8.23 14.45 -3.24
C LEU A 12 9.04 14.82 -4.49
N LEU A 13 9.34 13.86 -5.36
CA LEU A 13 9.96 14.14 -6.65
C LEU A 13 9.05 15.03 -7.51
N GLY A 14 7.74 14.77 -7.51
CA GLY A 14 6.75 15.62 -8.18
C GLY A 14 6.79 17.07 -7.73
N ALA A 15 7.04 17.34 -6.44
CA ALA A 15 7.20 18.72 -5.94
C ALA A 15 8.38 19.45 -6.62
N VAL A 16 9.50 18.76 -6.88
CA VAL A 16 10.65 19.31 -7.61
C VAL A 16 10.29 19.60 -9.07
N VAL A 17 9.55 18.70 -9.72
CA VAL A 17 9.07 18.88 -11.10
C VAL A 17 8.14 20.10 -11.20
N VAL A 18 7.24 20.28 -10.23
CA VAL A 18 6.34 21.45 -10.15
C VAL A 18 7.13 22.73 -9.92
N ALA A 19 8.12 22.73 -9.03
CA ALA A 19 8.99 23.88 -8.84
C ALA A 19 9.69 24.28 -10.14
N GLY A 20 10.12 23.29 -10.93
CA GLY A 20 10.68 23.48 -12.28
C GLY A 20 9.74 24.20 -13.25
N ALA A 21 8.42 24.00 -13.14
CA ALA A 21 7.45 24.65 -14.01
C ALA A 21 7.46 26.19 -13.92
N SER A 22 7.98 26.76 -12.83
CA SER A 22 8.13 28.22 -12.67
C SER A 22 9.19 28.85 -13.59
N PHE A 23 10.11 28.05 -14.17
CA PHE A 23 11.22 28.56 -14.96
C PHE A 23 10.90 28.70 -16.46
N ALA A 24 10.06 27.81 -17.03
CA ALA A 24 9.63 27.91 -18.41
C ALA A 24 8.34 27.16 -18.69
N GLN A 25 7.51 27.70 -19.60
CA GLN A 25 6.20 27.13 -19.96
C GLN A 25 6.25 25.64 -20.37
N PRO A 26 7.24 25.14 -21.12
CA PRO A 26 7.31 23.72 -21.48
C PRO A 26 7.43 22.78 -20.26
N LEU A 27 8.01 23.24 -19.15
CA LEU A 27 8.14 22.42 -17.93
C LEU A 27 6.78 22.19 -17.25
N THR A 28 5.78 23.02 -17.53
CA THR A 28 4.40 22.80 -17.08
C THR A 28 3.83 21.51 -17.67
N TRP A 29 4.06 21.26 -18.96
CA TRP A 29 3.61 20.02 -19.62
C TRP A 29 4.32 18.79 -19.06
N LEU A 30 5.62 18.92 -18.73
CA LEU A 30 6.36 17.86 -18.06
C LEU A 30 5.73 17.51 -16.70
N ALA A 31 5.37 18.52 -15.90
CA ALA A 31 4.69 18.32 -14.63
C ALA A 31 3.33 17.63 -14.80
N VAL A 32 2.53 18.05 -15.78
CA VAL A 32 1.23 17.42 -16.08
C VAL A 32 1.42 15.94 -16.44
N ILE A 33 2.32 15.63 -17.38
CA ILE A 33 2.61 14.25 -17.80
C ILE A 33 3.07 13.41 -16.59
N TYR A 34 3.92 13.97 -15.74
CA TYR A 34 4.39 13.31 -14.53
C TYR A 34 3.25 12.89 -13.61
N PHE A 35 2.32 13.81 -13.28
CA PHE A 35 1.20 13.49 -12.40
C PHE A 35 0.18 12.55 -13.04
N VAL A 36 -0.05 12.64 -14.35
CA VAL A 36 -0.89 11.68 -15.08
C VAL A 36 -0.30 10.26 -14.97
N ALA A 37 1.02 10.13 -15.18
CA ALA A 37 1.71 8.84 -15.03
C ALA A 37 1.66 8.34 -13.58
N LEU A 38 1.88 9.22 -12.60
CA LEU A 38 1.82 8.88 -11.18
C LEU A 38 0.41 8.41 -10.77
N LEU A 39 -0.64 9.07 -11.26
CA LEU A 39 -2.03 8.67 -11.02
C LEU A 39 -2.30 7.28 -11.62
N GLY A 40 -1.84 7.03 -12.85
CA GLY A 40 -1.93 5.71 -13.48
C GLY A 40 -1.26 4.62 -12.64
N LEU A 41 -0.07 4.90 -12.10
CA LEU A 41 0.64 3.99 -11.20
C LEU A 41 -0.14 3.72 -9.91
N VAL A 42 -0.71 4.76 -9.29
CA VAL A 42 -1.53 4.63 -8.07
C VAL A 42 -2.76 3.74 -8.33
N ILE A 43 -3.44 3.95 -9.46
CA ILE A 43 -4.60 3.14 -9.85
C ILE A 43 -4.16 1.69 -10.07
N ALA A 44 -3.06 1.45 -10.79
CA ALA A 44 -2.55 0.11 -11.02
C ALA A 44 -2.18 -0.59 -9.71
N ASP A 45 -1.44 0.08 -8.81
CA ASP A 45 -1.10 -0.44 -7.49
C ASP A 45 -2.37 -0.76 -6.68
N TYR A 46 -3.39 0.10 -6.72
CA TYR A 46 -4.65 -0.12 -6.02
C TYR A 46 -5.43 -1.32 -6.57
N VAL A 47 -5.49 -1.49 -7.89
CA VAL A 47 -6.20 -2.58 -8.55
C VAL A 47 -5.50 -3.93 -8.32
N ILE A 48 -4.17 -3.95 -8.33
CA ILE A 48 -3.37 -5.17 -8.18
C ILE A 48 -3.20 -5.58 -6.71
N SER A 49 -3.19 -4.61 -5.77
CA SER A 49 -2.95 -4.90 -4.36
C SER A 49 -4.04 -5.77 -3.74
N THR A 50 -3.61 -6.76 -2.96
CA THR A 50 -4.50 -7.59 -2.14
C THR A 50 -5.36 -6.71 -1.23
N LYS A 51 -6.66 -6.92 -1.30
CA LYS A 51 -7.62 -6.15 -0.52
C LYS A 51 -7.70 -6.69 0.91
N PRO A 52 -8.01 -5.83 1.91
CA PRO A 52 -8.06 -6.26 3.31
C PRO A 52 -9.06 -7.39 3.59
N ASP A 53 -10.15 -7.47 2.83
CA ASP A 53 -11.18 -8.52 2.91
C ASP A 53 -10.69 -9.90 2.44
N GLN A 54 -9.55 -9.96 1.74
CA GLN A 54 -8.94 -11.21 1.28
C GLN A 54 -8.00 -11.84 2.32
N ILE A 55 -7.72 -11.14 3.42
CA ILE A 55 -6.86 -11.63 4.49
C ILE A 55 -7.68 -11.69 5.78
N THR A 56 -7.92 -12.90 6.27
CA THR A 56 -8.61 -13.12 7.55
C THR A 56 -7.60 -13.56 8.61
N ILE A 57 -7.62 -12.89 9.77
CA ILE A 57 -6.79 -13.23 10.92
C ILE A 57 -7.70 -13.60 12.07
N ARG A 58 -7.57 -14.83 12.58
CA ARG A 58 -8.31 -15.27 13.78
C ARG A 58 -7.35 -15.66 14.87
N ARG A 59 -7.62 -15.17 16.08
CA ARG A 59 -6.97 -15.63 17.29
C ARG A 59 -7.77 -16.79 17.87
N VAL A 60 -7.13 -17.95 17.98
CA VAL A 60 -7.71 -19.15 18.59
C VAL A 60 -7.00 -19.35 19.94
N ASN A 61 -7.78 -19.40 21.00
CA ASN A 61 -7.29 -19.71 22.34
C ASN A 61 -7.73 -21.13 22.71
N GLU A 62 -6.98 -21.77 23.60
CA GLU A 62 -7.38 -23.06 24.17
C GLU A 62 -8.69 -22.93 24.96
N SER A 63 -9.49 -23.99 24.96
CA SER A 63 -10.79 -24.02 25.64
C SER A 63 -10.70 -23.96 27.17
N LYS A 64 -9.52 -24.27 27.73
CA LYS A 64 -9.21 -24.15 29.17
C LYS A 64 -8.13 -23.11 29.40
N LEU A 65 -8.39 -22.21 30.34
CA LEU A 65 -7.45 -21.18 30.76
C LEU A 65 -6.56 -21.73 31.88
N SER A 66 -5.26 -21.79 31.64
CA SER A 66 -4.25 -22.09 32.65
C SER A 66 -4.00 -20.85 33.51
N LEU A 67 -4.00 -21.02 34.84
CA LEU A 67 -3.73 -19.95 35.81
C LEU A 67 -2.32 -20.13 36.38
N GLY A 68 -1.53 -19.05 36.39
CA GLY A 68 -0.14 -19.08 36.89
C GLY A 68 0.90 -19.58 35.87
N VAL A 69 0.50 -19.84 34.63
CA VAL A 69 1.37 -20.24 33.52
C VAL A 69 0.91 -19.60 32.20
N PRO A 70 1.82 -19.36 31.23
CA PRO A 70 1.45 -18.80 29.93
C PRO A 70 0.43 -19.68 29.20
N ASN A 71 -0.60 -19.05 28.61
CA ASN A 71 -1.58 -19.72 27.76
C ASN A 71 -1.17 -19.63 26.30
N LEU A 72 -1.27 -20.74 25.57
CA LEU A 72 -0.96 -20.76 24.14
C LEU A 72 -2.02 -19.98 23.36
N ILE A 73 -1.55 -19.11 22.47
CA ILE A 73 -2.39 -18.34 21.55
C ILE A 73 -1.99 -18.76 20.14
N THR A 74 -2.93 -19.35 19.41
CA THR A 74 -2.73 -19.70 18.01
C THR A 74 -3.29 -18.60 17.12
N LEU A 75 -2.46 -18.05 16.24
CA LEU A 75 -2.91 -17.13 15.20
C LEU A 75 -3.12 -17.92 13.91
N VAL A 76 -4.36 -17.93 13.42
CA VAL A 76 -4.73 -18.52 12.13
C VAL A 76 -4.80 -17.39 11.11
N LEU A 77 -3.99 -17.51 10.05
CA LEU A 77 -3.92 -16.57 8.94
C LEU A 77 -4.46 -17.24 7.68
N GLU A 78 -5.57 -16.74 7.15
CA GLU A 78 -6.17 -17.20 5.90
C GLU A 78 -5.95 -16.11 4.83
N ASN A 79 -5.29 -16.47 3.74
CA ASN A 79 -5.09 -15.58 2.59
C ASN A 79 -5.81 -16.14 1.35
N ALA A 80 -6.91 -15.50 0.98
CA ALA A 80 -7.73 -15.81 -0.19
C ALA A 80 -7.34 -14.99 -1.44
N SER A 81 -6.19 -14.30 -1.42
CA SER A 81 -5.69 -13.57 -2.59
C SER A 81 -5.40 -14.53 -3.77
N PRO A 82 -5.66 -14.13 -5.02
CA PRO A 82 -5.27 -14.91 -6.20
C PRO A 82 -3.77 -15.25 -6.15
N ARG A 83 -3.41 -16.54 -6.31
CA ARG A 83 -2.01 -16.95 -6.49
C ARG A 83 -1.71 -17.04 -7.97
N ALA A 84 -0.60 -16.44 -8.39
CA ALA A 84 0.01 -16.80 -9.66
C ALA A 84 0.51 -18.24 -9.54
N VAL A 85 0.10 -19.10 -10.47
CA VAL A 85 0.58 -20.48 -10.61
C VAL A 85 1.80 -20.48 -11.51
#